data_AF-A0A090XDD8-F1
#
_entry.id   AF-A0A090XDD8-F1
#
_cell.length_a   1.000
_cell.length_b   1.000
_cell.length_c   1.000
_cell.angle_alpha   90.00
_cell.angle_beta   90.00
_cell.angle_gamma   90.00
#
_symmetry.space_group_name_H-M   'P 1'
#
loop_
_entity.id
_entity.type
_entity.pdbx_description
1 polymer ?
#
loop_
_entity_poly.entity_id
_entity_poly.type
_entity_poly.pdbx_seq_one_letter_code
_entity_poly.pdbx_strand_id
1 'polypeptide(L)'
;TIIRKAFKTALGLPTCTPNDALEELGLHNTFEEMRLAQRTAQEQRLSKTATGLITLQRIGVKQSKKEIRQKPIPATWHRALRVIPLPKNMNSARDKGRREARARALDTLHNGQEHVYHADAGTYPSEENKCVVAVYNVNCTTTASVRASNVDEAEEAAI
;
A
#
# COMPACT_ATOMS: atom_id res chain seq x y z
N THR A 1 -23.23 16.62 11.18
CA THR A 1 -23.12 16.95 9.73
C THR A 1 -23.94 15.97 8.90
N ILE A 2 -24.39 16.37 7.70
CA ILE A 2 -25.23 15.54 6.79
C ILE A 2 -24.56 14.18 6.50
N ILE A 3 -23.24 14.17 6.31
CA ILE A 3 -22.46 12.95 6.06
C ILE A 3 -22.59 11.96 7.21
N ARG A 4 -22.41 12.39 8.46
CA ARG A 4 -22.57 11.49 9.62
C ARG A 4 -24.01 10.97 9.74
N LYS A 5 -25.02 11.77 9.37
CA LYS A 5 -26.40 11.28 9.31
C LYS A 5 -26.58 10.22 8.22
N ALA A 6 -26.04 10.45 7.03
CA ALA A 6 -26.08 9.49 5.92
C ALA A 6 -25.39 8.17 6.28
N PHE A 7 -24.23 8.22 6.94
CA PHE A 7 -23.54 7.02 7.44
C PHE A 7 -24.36 6.29 8.52
N LYS A 8 -24.95 7.01 9.48
CA LYS A 8 -25.86 6.40 10.47
C LYS A 8 -27.01 5.69 9.78
N THR A 9 -27.67 6.34 8.82
CA THR A 9 -28.76 5.74 8.05
C THR A 9 -28.31 4.52 7.24
N ALA A 10 -27.17 4.60 6.55
CA ALA A 10 -26.63 3.49 5.76
C ALA A 10 -26.25 2.27 6.62
N LEU A 11 -25.86 2.50 7.87
CA LEU A 11 -25.51 1.46 8.84
C LEU A 11 -26.69 1.00 9.70
N GLY A 12 -27.90 1.53 9.47
CA GLY A 12 -29.07 1.22 10.28
C GLY A 12 -28.99 1.74 11.73
N LEU A 13 -28.13 2.73 11.99
CA LEU A 13 -27.94 3.32 13.31
C LEU A 13 -28.95 4.46 13.55
N PRO A 14 -29.45 4.61 14.79
CA PRO A 14 -30.25 5.75 15.17
C PRO A 14 -29.55 7.08 14.87
N THR A 15 -30.31 8.09 14.46
CA THR A 15 -29.73 9.43 14.17
C THR A 15 -29.11 10.09 15.40
N CYS A 16 -29.55 9.68 16.60
CA CYS A 16 -29.03 10.08 17.91
C CYS A 16 -27.73 9.38 18.32
N THR A 17 -27.22 8.38 17.58
CA THR A 17 -25.95 7.72 17.91
C THR A 17 -24.84 8.76 18.05
N PRO A 18 -24.05 8.77 19.14
CA PRO A 18 -22.98 9.75 19.33
C PRO A 18 -21.92 9.62 18.23
N ASN A 19 -21.31 10.73 17.86
CA ASN A 19 -20.32 10.77 16.79
C ASN A 19 -19.03 10.04 17.19
N ASP A 20 -18.69 10.06 18.48
CA ASP A 20 -17.51 9.40 19.03
C ASP A 20 -17.60 7.87 18.87
N ALA A 21 -18.80 7.31 19.07
CA ALA A 21 -19.05 5.88 18.82
C ALA A 21 -18.88 5.50 17.34
N LEU A 22 -19.16 6.42 16.39
CA LEU A 22 -18.86 6.17 14.98
C LEU A 22 -17.35 6.15 14.71
N GLU A 23 -16.59 6.98 15.41
CA GLU A 23 -15.13 7.03 15.29
C GLU A 23 -14.48 5.77 15.89
N GLU A 24 -14.99 5.26 17.01
CA GLU A 24 -14.58 3.97 17.58
C GLU A 24 -14.84 2.78 16.62
N LEU A 25 -15.89 2.88 15.79
CA LEU A 25 -16.18 1.93 14.71
C LEU A 25 -15.20 2.04 13.51
N GLY A 26 -14.29 3.03 13.53
CA GLY A 26 -13.36 3.34 12.46
C GLY A 26 -13.99 4.14 11.32
N LEU A 27 -15.16 4.74 11.53
CA LEU A 27 -15.84 5.59 10.53
C LEU A 27 -15.33 7.02 10.65
N HIS A 28 -14.07 7.20 10.28
CA HIS A 28 -13.42 8.51 10.31
C HIS A 28 -13.86 9.42 9.16
N ASN A 29 -14.59 8.90 8.15
CA ASN A 29 -15.03 9.57 6.92
C ASN A 29 -15.75 10.93 7.14
N THR A 30 -14.98 11.91 7.56
CA THR A 30 -15.38 13.30 7.63
C THR A 30 -15.44 13.81 6.19
N PHE A 31 -16.22 14.87 5.99
CA PHE A 31 -16.23 15.56 4.71
C PHE A 31 -14.82 15.97 4.29
N GLU A 32 -14.00 16.40 5.24
CA GLU A 32 -12.65 16.87 5.01
C GLU A 32 -11.72 15.76 4.51
N GLU A 33 -11.76 14.59 5.12
CA GLU A 33 -10.99 13.44 4.66
C GLU A 33 -11.40 13.00 3.25
N MET A 34 -12.71 12.92 2.98
CA MET A 34 -13.20 12.57 1.64
C MET A 34 -12.82 13.62 0.60
N ARG A 35 -12.92 14.91 0.94
CA ARG A 35 -12.51 16.02 0.09
C ARG A 35 -11.03 15.96 -0.23
N LEU A 36 -10.19 15.70 0.77
CA LEU A 36 -8.74 15.54 0.62
C LEU A 36 -8.40 14.31 -0.24
N ALA A 37 -9.01 13.16 0.03
CA ALA A 37 -8.79 11.94 -0.74
C ALA A 37 -9.18 12.12 -2.21
N GLN A 38 -10.36 12.70 -2.47
CA GLN A 38 -10.84 13.01 -3.82
C GLN A 38 -9.90 13.97 -4.54
N ARG A 39 -9.44 15.02 -3.86
CA ARG A 39 -8.49 16.00 -4.42
C ARG A 39 -7.17 15.33 -4.79
N THR A 40 -6.58 14.56 -3.87
CA THR A 40 -5.32 13.83 -4.11
C THR A 40 -5.44 12.88 -5.29
N ALA A 41 -6.55 12.12 -5.39
CA ALA A 41 -6.78 11.21 -6.51
C ALA A 41 -6.88 11.95 -7.85
N GLN A 42 -7.52 13.12 -7.89
CA GLN A 42 -7.62 13.94 -9.10
C GLN A 42 -6.28 14.55 -9.49
N GLU A 43 -5.50 15.06 -8.52
CA GLU A 43 -4.16 15.57 -8.75
C GLU A 43 -3.23 14.47 -9.30
N GLN A 44 -3.26 13.27 -8.73
CA GLN A 44 -2.52 12.10 -9.22
C GLN A 44 -2.96 11.65 -10.62
N ARG A 45 -4.25 11.72 -10.94
CA ARG A 45 -4.74 11.37 -12.28
C ARG A 45 -4.28 12.38 -13.31
N LEU A 46 -4.37 13.67 -13.00
CA LEU A 46 -3.96 14.74 -13.91
C LEU A 46 -2.45 14.76 -14.12
N SER A 47 -1.64 14.45 -13.10
CA SER A 47 -0.18 14.42 -13.21
C SER A 47 0.35 13.35 -14.18
N LYS A 48 -0.45 12.35 -14.53
CA LYS A 48 -0.09 11.29 -15.49
C LYS A 48 -0.18 11.69 -16.96
N THR A 49 -0.70 12.88 -17.28
CA THR A 49 -0.92 13.32 -18.67
C THR A 49 -0.33 14.69 -18.92
N ALA A 50 0.20 14.94 -20.12
CA ALA A 50 0.76 16.25 -20.48
C ALA A 50 -0.26 17.40 -20.31
N THR A 51 -1.49 17.21 -20.79
CA THR A 51 -2.58 18.18 -20.64
C THR A 51 -2.97 18.40 -19.17
N GLY A 52 -2.99 17.33 -18.38
CA GLY A 52 -3.29 17.42 -16.95
C GLY A 52 -2.19 18.14 -16.16
N LEU A 53 -0.93 17.92 -16.50
CA LEU A 53 0.21 18.66 -15.93
C LEU A 53 0.10 20.17 -16.18
N ILE A 54 -0.23 20.58 -17.41
CA ILE A 54 -0.44 21.99 -17.77
C ILE A 54 -1.61 22.57 -16.98
N THR A 55 -2.71 21.83 -16.87
CA THR A 55 -3.88 22.24 -16.08
C THR A 55 -3.52 22.49 -14.62
N LEU A 56 -2.79 21.56 -14.00
CA LEU A 56 -2.33 21.67 -12.60
C LEU A 56 -1.40 22.86 -12.39
N GLN A 57 -0.49 23.13 -13.33
CA GLN A 57 0.38 24.32 -13.29
C GLN A 57 -0.43 25.61 -13.35
N ARG A 58 -1.45 25.69 -14.24
CA ARG A 58 -2.32 26.86 -14.38
C ARG A 58 -3.09 27.19 -13.10
N ILE A 59 -3.52 26.18 -12.34
CA ILE A 59 -4.22 26.37 -11.07
C ILE A 59 -3.27 26.51 -9.87
N GLY A 60 -1.96 26.63 -10.10
CA GLY A 60 -0.96 26.85 -9.05
C GLY A 60 -0.73 25.66 -8.11
N VAL A 61 -1.16 24.45 -8.50
CA VAL A 61 -0.88 23.24 -7.71
C VAL A 61 0.58 22.86 -7.92
N LYS A 62 1.40 23.07 -6.88
CA LYS A 62 2.79 22.62 -6.84
C LYS A 62 2.80 21.10 -6.84
N GLN A 63 3.07 20.51 -8.01
CA GLN A 63 3.36 19.09 -8.09
C GLN A 63 4.67 18.84 -7.36
N SER A 64 4.62 18.05 -6.28
CA SER A 64 5.82 17.34 -5.86
C SER A 64 6.16 16.41 -7.01
N LYS A 65 7.17 16.77 -7.81
CA LYS A 65 7.79 15.85 -8.75
C LYS A 65 8.48 14.75 -7.92
N LYS A 66 7.71 13.85 -7.33
CA LYS A 66 8.20 12.48 -7.17
C LYS A 66 8.16 11.93 -8.58
N GLU A 67 9.26 12.08 -9.31
CA GLU A 67 9.51 11.24 -10.47
C GLU A 67 9.36 9.81 -9.96
N ILE A 68 8.21 9.20 -10.22
CA ILE A 68 8.05 7.77 -10.07
C ILE A 68 8.93 7.20 -11.19
N ARG A 69 10.21 6.99 -10.88
CA ARG A 69 11.18 6.33 -11.76
C ARG A 69 10.93 4.82 -11.79
N GLN A 70 9.67 4.39 -11.74
CA GLN A 70 9.34 2.99 -11.99
C GLN A 70 9.58 2.76 -13.48
N LYS A 71 10.69 2.10 -13.79
CA LYS A 71 10.95 1.64 -15.14
C LYS A 71 9.92 0.55 -15.44
N PRO A 72 9.22 0.62 -16.59
CA PRO A 72 8.28 -0.43 -16.93
C PRO A 72 9.03 -1.76 -17.05
N ILE A 73 8.48 -2.80 -16.43
CA ILE A 73 9.01 -4.16 -16.55
C ILE A 73 8.90 -4.58 -18.02
N PRO A 74 9.97 -5.11 -18.65
CA PRO A 74 9.90 -5.59 -20.03
C PRO A 74 8.77 -6.61 -20.24
N ALA A 75 8.08 -6.54 -21.38
CA ALA A 75 6.95 -7.42 -21.69
C ALA A 75 7.33 -8.91 -21.65
N THR A 76 8.59 -9.25 -21.95
CA THR A 76 9.13 -10.61 -21.86
C THR A 76 9.12 -11.14 -20.43
N TRP A 77 9.41 -10.30 -19.44
CA TRP A 77 9.40 -10.68 -18.03
C TRP A 77 7.97 -10.80 -17.49
N HIS A 78 7.05 -9.93 -17.95
CA HIS A 78 5.63 -10.05 -17.60
C HIS A 78 5.03 -11.42 -17.93
N ARG A 79 5.47 -12.04 -19.03
CA ARG A 79 5.00 -13.38 -19.41
C ARG A 79 5.59 -14.51 -18.55
N ALA A 80 6.78 -14.28 -17.99
CA ALA A 80 7.46 -15.24 -17.11
C ALA A 80 7.01 -15.13 -15.65
N LEU A 81 6.56 -13.94 -15.21
CA LEU A 81 6.12 -13.70 -13.84
C LEU A 81 4.70 -14.22 -13.60
N ARG A 82 4.56 -15.14 -12.64
CA ARG A 82 3.26 -15.58 -12.14
C ARG A 82 2.98 -14.94 -10.78
N VAL A 83 2.23 -13.84 -10.77
CA VAL A 83 1.78 -13.18 -9.54
C VAL A 83 0.43 -13.74 -9.12
N ILE A 84 0.37 -14.42 -7.97
CA ILE A 84 -0.89 -14.90 -7.41
C ILE A 84 -1.62 -13.70 -6.79
N PRO A 85 -2.89 -13.44 -7.15
CA PRO A 85 -3.62 -12.31 -6.60
C PRO A 85 -3.74 -12.42 -5.08
N LEU A 86 -3.58 -11.27 -4.40
CA LEU A 86 -3.79 -11.20 -2.96
C LEU A 86 -5.25 -11.53 -2.63
N PRO A 87 -5.51 -12.20 -1.49
CA PRO A 87 -6.87 -12.49 -1.05
C PRO A 87 -7.69 -11.22 -0.94
N LYS A 88 -8.88 -11.22 -1.55
CA LYS A 88 -9.85 -10.14 -1.37
C LYS A 88 -10.36 -10.14 0.07
N ASN A 89 -10.65 -8.96 0.61
CA ASN A 89 -11.20 -8.77 1.97
C ASN A 89 -10.32 -9.35 3.09
N MET A 90 -9.03 -9.01 3.12
CA MET A 90 -8.08 -9.41 4.17
C MET A 90 -7.49 -8.17 4.84
N ASN A 91 -8.13 -7.68 5.91
CA ASN A 91 -7.68 -6.51 6.66
C ASN A 91 -6.58 -6.89 7.67
N SER A 92 -5.53 -6.06 7.78
CA SER A 92 -4.39 -6.31 8.67
C SER A 92 -4.75 -6.40 10.15
N ALA A 93 -5.70 -5.59 10.62
CA ALA A 93 -6.09 -5.52 12.03
C ALA A 93 -7.20 -6.51 12.38
N ARG A 94 -8.20 -6.68 11.49
CA ARG A 94 -9.40 -7.48 11.76
C ARG A 94 -9.24 -8.97 11.43
N ASP A 95 -8.44 -9.31 10.43
CA ASP A 95 -8.34 -10.68 9.90
C ASP A 95 -7.05 -11.40 10.33
N LYS A 96 -6.54 -11.13 11.55
CA LYS A 96 -5.27 -11.70 12.03
C LYS A 96 -5.20 -13.22 11.90
N GLY A 97 -6.24 -13.94 12.38
CA GLY A 97 -6.28 -15.41 12.31
C GLY A 97 -6.29 -15.95 10.88
N ARG A 98 -6.96 -15.27 9.94
CA ARG A 98 -6.96 -15.64 8.51
C ARG A 98 -5.59 -15.40 7.87
N ARG A 99 -4.92 -14.31 8.23
CA ARG A 99 -3.55 -14.02 7.78
C ARG A 99 -2.57 -15.07 8.27
N GLU A 100 -2.64 -15.45 9.54
CA GLU A 100 -1.80 -16.49 10.12
C GLU A 100 -2.05 -17.87 9.49
N ALA A 101 -3.32 -18.25 9.31
CA ALA A 101 -3.66 -19.52 8.65
C ALA A 101 -3.13 -19.56 7.21
N ARG A 102 -3.21 -18.44 6.48
CA ARG A 102 -2.63 -18.33 5.14
C ARG A 102 -1.11 -18.43 5.15
N ALA A 103 -0.44 -17.74 6.09
CA ALA A 103 1.01 -17.82 6.22
C ALA A 103 1.45 -19.27 6.48
N ARG A 104 0.78 -19.98 7.40
CA ARG A 104 1.02 -21.41 7.66
C ARG A 104 0.80 -22.28 6.41
N ALA A 105 -0.26 -22.05 5.66
CA ALA A 105 -0.53 -22.81 4.44
C ALA A 105 0.55 -22.57 3.35
N LEU A 106 1.00 -21.33 3.19
CA LEU A 106 2.09 -20.98 2.27
C LEU A 106 3.43 -21.58 2.72
N ASP A 107 3.70 -21.57 4.02
CA ASP A 107 4.86 -22.22 4.59
C ASP A 107 4.82 -23.72 4.33
N THR A 108 3.73 -24.41 4.70
CA THR A 108 3.58 -25.86 4.43
C THR A 108 3.73 -26.23 2.95
N LEU A 109 3.28 -25.38 2.03
CA LEU A 109 3.39 -25.64 0.59
C LEU A 109 4.82 -25.53 0.05
N HIS A 110 5.62 -24.63 0.62
CA HIS A 110 6.91 -24.22 0.07
C HIS A 110 8.12 -24.51 0.98
N ASN A 111 7.88 -24.95 2.22
CA ASN A 111 8.92 -25.18 3.21
C ASN A 111 9.91 -26.26 2.73
N GLY A 112 11.19 -26.02 2.96
CA GLY A 112 12.30 -26.90 2.58
C GLY A 112 12.65 -26.89 1.09
N GLN A 113 11.99 -26.07 0.27
CA GLN A 113 12.31 -25.98 -1.16
C GLN A 113 13.45 -24.99 -1.41
N GLU A 114 14.53 -25.46 -2.04
CA GLU A 114 15.71 -24.64 -2.37
C GLU A 114 15.43 -23.48 -3.33
N HIS A 115 14.33 -23.52 -4.08
CA HIS A 115 13.97 -22.46 -5.03
C HIS A 115 12.96 -21.46 -4.45
N VAL A 116 12.69 -21.51 -3.15
CA VAL A 116 11.76 -20.61 -2.46
C VAL A 116 12.54 -19.59 -1.65
N TYR A 117 12.31 -18.32 -1.95
CA TYR A 117 12.96 -17.20 -1.30
C TYR A 117 11.91 -16.33 -0.61
N HIS A 118 12.15 -16.02 0.66
CA HIS A 118 11.37 -15.08 1.44
C HIS A 118 12.13 -13.76 1.51
N ALA A 119 11.65 -12.76 0.79
CA ALA A 119 12.23 -11.42 0.76
C ALA A 119 11.39 -10.46 1.60
N ASP A 120 12.05 -9.57 2.32
CA ASP A 120 11.42 -8.46 3.05
C ASP A 120 12.33 -7.23 3.06
N ALA A 121 11.73 -6.06 3.20
CA ALA A 121 12.45 -4.79 3.28
C ALA A 121 11.86 -3.86 4.34
N GLY A 122 12.73 -3.11 5.01
CA GLY A 122 12.33 -2.18 6.06
C GLY A 122 13.13 -0.89 6.03
N THR A 123 12.50 0.21 6.39
CA THR A 123 13.17 1.52 6.52
C THR A 123 13.94 1.62 7.83
N TYR A 124 15.10 2.29 7.82
CA TYR A 124 15.76 2.68 9.06
C TYR A 124 14.97 3.82 9.74
N PRO A 125 14.62 3.71 11.04
CA PRO A 125 13.85 4.75 11.72
C PRO A 125 14.55 6.11 11.79
N SER A 126 15.89 6.11 11.78
CA SER A 126 16.73 7.29 12.06
C SER A 126 17.53 7.79 10.86
N GLU A 127 17.52 7.09 9.72
CA GLU A 127 18.30 7.46 8.54
C GLU A 127 17.40 7.54 7.31
N GLU A 128 17.25 8.74 6.77
CA GLU A 128 16.51 8.96 5.53
C GLU A 128 17.19 8.23 4.36
N ASN A 129 16.36 7.66 3.49
CA ASN A 129 16.78 6.93 2.29
C ASN A 129 17.65 5.70 2.52
N LYS A 130 17.68 5.15 3.73
CA LYS A 130 18.37 3.90 4.02
C LYS A 130 17.33 2.85 4.40
N CYS A 131 17.42 1.71 3.75
CA CYS A 131 16.58 0.55 4.02
C CYS A 131 17.46 -0.67 4.28
N VAL A 132 16.94 -1.63 5.03
CA VAL A 132 17.49 -2.97 5.17
C VAL A 132 16.65 -3.91 4.32
N VAL A 133 17.31 -4.83 3.63
CA VAL A 133 16.68 -5.94 2.93
C VAL A 133 17.13 -7.25 3.55
N ALA A 134 16.24 -8.22 3.59
CA ALA A 134 16.51 -9.56 4.04
C ALA A 134 15.93 -10.56 3.06
N VAL A 135 16.75 -11.51 2.61
CA VAL A 135 16.33 -12.62 1.76
C VAL A 135 16.72 -13.91 2.45
N TYR A 136 15.73 -14.76 2.70
CA TYR A 136 15.89 -16.03 3.37
C TYR A 136 15.48 -17.20 2.46
N ASN A 137 16.27 -18.26 2.52
CA ASN A 137 16.04 -19.55 1.89
C ASN A 137 16.57 -20.64 2.83
N VAL A 138 16.20 -21.91 2.60
CA VAL A 138 16.72 -23.05 3.37
C VAL A 138 18.25 -23.13 3.39
N ASN A 139 18.93 -22.66 2.34
CA ASN A 139 20.38 -22.73 2.20
C ASN A 139 21.11 -21.43 2.56
N CYS A 140 20.43 -20.29 2.60
CA CYS A 140 21.08 -19.00 2.80
C CYS A 140 20.18 -17.95 3.45
N THR A 141 20.82 -17.09 4.24
CA THR A 141 20.24 -15.86 4.76
C THR A 141 21.14 -14.72 4.32
N THR A 142 20.62 -13.81 3.51
CA THR A 142 21.35 -12.63 3.06
C THR A 142 20.64 -11.39 3.58
N THR A 143 21.41 -10.50 4.21
CA THR A 143 20.92 -9.18 4.60
C THR A 143 21.84 -8.11 4.01
N ALA A 144 21.26 -6.99 3.60
CA ALA A 144 22.02 -5.86 3.08
C ALA A 144 21.37 -4.53 3.45
N SER A 145 22.18 -3.48 3.54
CA SER A 145 21.69 -2.11 3.59
C SER A 145 21.69 -1.52 2.19
N VAL A 146 20.56 -1.01 1.75
CA VAL A 146 20.39 -0.36 0.45
C VAL A 146 20.02 1.10 0.64
N ARG A 147 20.47 1.96 -0.27
CA ARG A 147 19.94 3.32 -0.37
C ARG A 147 18.75 3.29 -1.31
N ALA A 148 17.58 3.66 -0.79
CA ALA A 148 16.31 3.64 -1.50
C ALA A 148 15.48 4.84 -1.09
N SER A 149 14.79 5.46 -2.05
CA SER A 149 14.01 6.69 -1.86
C SER A 149 12.68 6.44 -1.13
N ASN A 150 12.24 5.18 -1.12
CA ASN A 150 11.06 4.67 -0.45
C ASN A 150 11.23 3.16 -0.20
N VAL A 151 10.31 2.56 0.57
CA VAL A 151 10.35 1.13 0.89
C VAL A 151 10.11 0.25 -0.34
N ASP A 152 9.29 0.69 -1.30
CA ASP A 152 8.99 -0.07 -2.52
C ASP A 152 10.28 -0.36 -3.34
N GLU A 153 11.17 0.63 -3.47
CA GLU A 153 12.47 0.48 -4.13
C GLU A 153 13.40 -0.49 -3.37
N ALA A 154 13.27 -0.58 -2.05
CA ALA A 154 13.99 -1.55 -1.25
C ALA A 154 13.40 -2.96 -1.37
N GLU A 155 12.08 -3.10 -1.45
CA GLU A 155 11.40 -4.37 -1.74
C GLU A 155 11.81 -4.89 -3.13
N GLU A 156 11.88 -4.03 -4.14
CA GLU A 156 12.37 -4.38 -5.47
C GLU A 156 13.83 -4.89 -5.43
N ALA A 157 14.69 -4.32 -4.59
CA ALA A 157 16.07 -4.77 -4.44
C ALA A 157 16.21 -6.10 -3.69
N ALA A 158 15.19 -6.49 -2.92
CA ALA A 158 15.17 -7.75 -2.19
C ALA A 158 14.74 -8.94 -3.09
N ILE A 159 14.07 -8.66 -4.22
CA ILE A 159 13.58 -9.63 -5.21
C ILE A 159 14.62 -9.86 -6.31
#